data_AF-A0A080ZF87-F1
#
_entry.id   AF-A0A080ZF87-F1
#
_cell.length_a   1.000
_cell.length_b   1.000
_cell.length_c   1.000
_cell.angle_alpha   90.00
_cell.angle_beta   90.00
_cell.angle_gamma   90.00
#
_symmetry.space_group_name_H-M   'P 1'
#
loop_
_entity.id
_entity.type
_entity.pdbx_description
1 polymer ?
#
loop_
_entity_poly.entity_id
_entity_poly.type
_entity_poly.pdbx_seq_one_letter_code
_entity_poly.pdbx_strand_id
1 'polypeptide(L)'
;MAQSPLSPTEHVLRSADVDELAQQVTDENESKAEAKKRRHRENMARGRSRHNALMDSMRKQYQNLHKKLETGMVAWRMRRATNNSSQSEQNPPSKELMAQYIDAVETENAIHRENEALAQRLEQMAIFETTLRVDTPEVADPNLHTERPRTVQALNRPGFWSYFAEDTEPFYYEPMPVATCYNLIREKYQTIKSHHFMFMRKQLSEVPVQFFGWTVQRYLSERRKLEFHFMKQIPCTDSEMLAEELAIEGWKVFNDPEMYRRCYRSAIDVRVLQRVDAFNTILMRNSPDATRSHRIRHLNISSKVSDEDEYGHKSLSILTVVVPPPEDLANSNRNGVIYLRDAFTYMRFDMFDDHMQFTYGGHGDCLDEAQARYLFVETGNVLFRFEQMIRRANLVTLG
;
A
#
# COMPACT_ATOMS: atom_id res chain seq x y z
N MET A 1 29.70 -1.60 57.64
CA MET A 1 30.08 -2.32 56.39
C MET A 1 30.88 -1.34 55.53
N ALA A 2 31.95 -1.79 54.87
CA ALA A 2 32.83 -0.97 54.04
C ALA A 2 33.43 -1.82 52.89
N GLN A 3 34.02 -1.17 51.88
CA GLN A 3 34.42 -1.76 50.58
C GLN A 3 35.86 -2.30 50.55
N SER A 4 36.23 -3.00 49.45
CA SER A 4 37.60 -3.44 49.11
C SER A 4 37.88 -3.33 47.59
N PRO A 5 39.11 -2.97 47.13
CA PRO A 5 39.53 -2.90 45.70
C PRO A 5 40.65 -3.90 45.31
N LEU A 6 41.06 -3.98 44.02
CA LEU A 6 42.38 -4.48 43.51
C LEU A 6 42.58 -4.29 41.96
N SER A 7 43.82 -4.45 41.41
CA SER A 7 44.23 -4.22 39.98
C SER A 7 45.68 -4.81 39.65
N PRO A 8 46.42 -4.56 38.52
CA PRO A 8 46.47 -5.31 37.22
C PRO A 8 47.89 -5.66 36.61
N THR A 9 48.00 -6.33 35.43
CA THR A 9 49.20 -6.56 34.51
C THR A 9 48.81 -7.35 33.20
N GLU A 10 49.55 -7.60 32.08
CA GLU A 10 50.68 -6.98 31.27
C GLU A 10 50.89 -7.66 29.85
N HIS A 11 51.90 -7.21 29.05
CA HIS A 11 52.65 -7.83 27.90
C HIS A 11 52.31 -7.67 26.37
N VAL A 12 53.37 -7.60 25.53
CA VAL A 12 53.41 -7.15 24.08
C VAL A 12 54.62 -7.72 23.27
N LEU A 13 54.48 -7.90 21.94
CA LEU A 13 55.42 -7.77 20.78
C LEU A 13 54.69 -8.25 19.49
N ARG A 14 54.98 -7.96 18.20
CA ARG A 14 55.98 -7.24 17.36
C ARG A 14 55.23 -6.62 16.12
N SER A 15 55.91 -5.89 15.20
CA SER A 15 55.27 -5.50 13.89
C SER A 15 56.17 -5.32 12.63
N ALA A 16 57.27 -4.56 12.75
CA ALA A 16 57.82 -3.73 11.66
C ALA A 16 57.89 -4.27 10.21
N ASP A 17 58.45 -5.46 9.96
CA ASP A 17 58.76 -5.93 8.59
C ASP A 17 57.51 -6.25 7.74
N VAL A 18 56.33 -6.37 8.37
CA VAL A 18 55.04 -6.57 7.68
C VAL A 18 54.44 -5.24 7.21
N ASP A 19 54.72 -4.16 7.94
CA ASP A 19 54.09 -2.85 7.76
C ASP A 19 54.53 -2.20 6.42
N GLU A 20 55.82 -2.28 6.07
CA GLU A 20 56.38 -1.62 4.87
C GLU A 20 55.88 -2.25 3.55
N LEU A 21 55.71 -3.58 3.50
CA LEU A 21 55.20 -4.26 2.30
C LEU A 21 53.68 -4.03 2.11
N ALA A 22 52.94 -3.86 3.20
CA ALA A 22 51.53 -3.46 3.15
C ALA A 22 51.37 -2.04 2.60
N GLN A 23 52.25 -1.12 3.02
CA GLN A 23 52.21 0.31 2.66
C GLN A 23 52.24 0.54 1.13
N GLN A 24 53.13 -0.13 0.39
CA GLN A 24 53.18 0.04 -1.08
C GLN A 24 51.93 -0.50 -1.79
N VAL A 25 51.29 -1.54 -1.24
CA VAL A 25 50.07 -2.13 -1.81
C VAL A 25 48.83 -1.29 -1.46
N THR A 26 48.82 -0.56 -0.34
CA THR A 26 47.78 0.45 -0.09
C THR A 26 47.88 1.62 -1.07
N ASP A 27 49.06 2.21 -1.23
CA ASP A 27 49.25 3.46 -1.98
C ASP A 27 48.86 3.34 -3.47
N GLU A 28 49.22 2.22 -4.12
CA GLU A 28 48.80 1.95 -5.51
C GLU A 28 47.27 1.77 -5.65
N ASN A 29 46.61 1.21 -4.64
CA ASN A 29 45.18 0.96 -4.67
C ASN A 29 44.38 2.24 -4.33
N GLU A 30 44.87 3.08 -3.41
CA GLU A 30 44.27 4.39 -3.13
C GLU A 30 44.32 5.30 -4.36
N SER A 31 45.45 5.36 -5.08
CA SER A 31 45.60 6.14 -6.32
C SER A 31 44.58 5.72 -7.40
N LYS A 32 44.37 4.40 -7.58
CA LYS A 32 43.36 3.86 -8.51
C LYS A 32 41.93 4.13 -8.02
N ALA A 33 41.68 4.10 -6.71
CA ALA A 33 40.39 4.41 -6.11
C ALA A 33 40.03 5.91 -6.24
N GLU A 34 40.98 6.82 -6.00
CA GLU A 34 40.87 8.27 -6.22
C GLU A 34 40.45 8.61 -7.66
N ALA A 35 41.15 8.03 -8.64
CA ALA A 35 40.83 8.22 -10.06
C ALA A 35 39.39 7.76 -10.40
N LYS A 36 38.92 6.65 -9.79
CA LYS A 36 37.55 6.15 -9.93
C LYS A 36 36.53 7.07 -9.22
N LYS A 37 36.81 7.52 -7.99
CA LYS A 37 35.99 8.51 -7.26
C LYS A 37 35.89 9.84 -8.00
N ARG A 38 36.94 10.29 -8.72
CA ARG A 38 36.88 11.53 -9.53
C ARG A 38 35.97 11.38 -10.75
N ARG A 39 36.15 10.33 -11.56
CA ARG A 39 35.28 10.05 -12.72
C ARG A 39 33.80 9.87 -12.33
N HIS A 40 33.54 9.23 -11.18
CA HIS A 40 32.19 9.12 -10.64
C HIS A 40 31.59 10.49 -10.28
N ARG A 41 32.34 11.35 -9.56
CA ARG A 41 31.90 12.73 -9.24
C ARG A 41 31.59 13.55 -10.50
N GLU A 42 32.42 13.48 -11.54
CA GLU A 42 32.22 14.15 -12.83
C GLU A 42 30.95 13.64 -13.56
N ASN A 43 30.72 12.33 -13.61
CA ASN A 43 29.52 11.75 -14.21
C ASN A 43 28.24 12.08 -13.44
N MET A 44 28.27 12.07 -12.10
CA MET A 44 27.11 12.44 -11.28
C MET A 44 26.77 13.94 -11.41
N ALA A 45 27.77 14.82 -11.60
CA ALA A 45 27.52 16.23 -11.92
C ALA A 45 26.84 16.39 -13.29
N ARG A 46 27.30 15.65 -14.32
CA ARG A 46 26.67 15.62 -15.65
C ARG A 46 25.24 15.04 -15.61
N GLY A 47 25.00 14.01 -14.80
CA GLY A 47 23.69 13.42 -14.58
C GLY A 47 22.70 14.41 -13.97
N ARG A 48 23.08 15.06 -12.85
CA ARG A 48 22.26 16.11 -12.22
C ARG A 48 21.98 17.28 -13.17
N SER A 49 22.97 17.72 -13.94
CA SER A 49 22.80 18.80 -14.92
C SER A 49 21.80 18.44 -16.03
N ARG A 50 21.87 17.21 -16.57
CA ARG A 50 20.89 16.69 -17.54
C ARG A 50 19.48 16.57 -16.95
N HIS A 51 19.36 16.10 -15.71
CA HIS A 51 18.07 16.02 -15.01
C HIS A 51 17.44 17.40 -14.80
N ASN A 52 18.22 18.38 -14.33
CA ASN A 52 17.74 19.76 -14.17
C ASN A 52 17.30 20.37 -15.52
N ALA A 53 18.07 20.17 -16.59
CA ALA A 53 17.70 20.64 -17.93
C ALA A 53 16.41 20.00 -18.46
N LEU A 54 16.15 18.72 -18.16
CA LEU A 54 14.89 18.04 -18.47
C LEU A 54 13.72 18.64 -17.66
N MET A 55 13.90 18.85 -16.36
CA MET A 55 12.88 19.44 -15.48
C MET A 55 12.54 20.89 -15.88
N ASP A 56 13.52 21.69 -16.30
CA ASP A 56 13.29 23.03 -16.86
C ASP A 56 12.59 22.99 -18.22
N SER A 57 12.86 21.97 -19.05
CA SER A 57 12.14 21.75 -20.31
C SER A 57 10.66 21.44 -20.04
N MET A 58 10.37 20.51 -19.12
CA MET A 58 9.01 20.17 -18.70
C MET A 58 8.29 21.38 -18.07
N ARG A 59 8.99 22.18 -17.25
CA ARG A 59 8.44 23.42 -16.68
C ARG A 59 8.05 24.45 -17.75
N LYS A 60 8.88 24.61 -18.79
CA LYS A 60 8.59 25.48 -19.95
C LYS A 60 7.44 24.94 -20.81
N GLN A 61 7.35 23.62 -21.01
CA GLN A 61 6.22 22.99 -21.68
C GLN A 61 4.91 23.20 -20.92
N TYR A 62 4.91 23.00 -19.59
CA TYR A 62 3.76 23.26 -18.73
C TYR A 62 3.31 24.72 -18.80
N GLN A 63 4.23 25.69 -18.69
CA GLN A 63 3.92 27.12 -18.82
C GLN A 63 3.33 27.48 -20.21
N ASN A 64 3.82 26.85 -21.29
CA ASN A 64 3.31 27.04 -22.64
C ASN A 64 1.89 26.47 -22.80
N LEU A 65 1.64 25.26 -22.29
CA LEU A 65 0.32 24.62 -22.25
C LEU A 65 -0.68 25.45 -21.42
N HIS A 66 -0.28 25.91 -20.24
CA HIS A 66 -1.09 26.76 -19.37
C HIS A 66 -1.46 28.09 -20.05
N LYS A 67 -0.50 28.77 -20.69
CA LYS A 67 -0.75 30.01 -21.45
C LYS A 67 -1.65 29.78 -22.67
N LYS A 68 -1.55 28.63 -23.35
CA LYS A 68 -2.49 28.25 -24.42
C LYS A 68 -3.91 28.05 -23.90
N LEU A 69 -4.07 27.36 -22.76
CA LEU A 69 -5.36 27.17 -22.11
C LEU A 69 -5.99 28.51 -21.68
N GLU A 70 -5.20 29.38 -21.04
CA GLU A 70 -5.63 30.74 -20.66
C GLU A 70 -6.06 31.58 -21.87
N THR A 71 -5.26 31.57 -22.95
CA THR A 71 -5.59 32.27 -24.20
C THR A 71 -6.88 31.72 -24.83
N GLY A 72 -7.07 30.40 -24.81
CA GLY A 72 -8.30 29.73 -25.25
C GLY A 72 -9.52 30.13 -24.42
N MET A 73 -9.39 30.16 -23.08
CA MET A 73 -10.46 30.62 -22.19
C MET A 73 -10.83 32.09 -22.41
N VAL A 74 -9.85 32.97 -22.65
CA VAL A 74 -10.11 34.38 -22.98
C VAL A 74 -10.82 34.50 -24.33
N ALA A 75 -10.38 33.78 -25.37
CA ALA A 75 -11.04 33.75 -26.67
C ALA A 75 -12.48 33.21 -26.60
N TRP A 76 -12.71 32.18 -25.77
CA TRP A 76 -14.05 31.63 -25.52
C TRP A 76 -14.96 32.61 -24.76
N ARG A 77 -14.44 33.29 -23.71
CA ARG A 77 -15.17 34.35 -23.00
C ARG A 77 -15.53 35.52 -23.92
N MET A 78 -14.61 35.93 -24.81
CA MET A 78 -14.87 36.99 -25.79
C MET A 78 -15.93 36.57 -26.82
N ARG A 79 -15.86 35.36 -27.38
CA ARG A 79 -16.94 34.82 -28.25
C ARG A 79 -18.29 34.78 -27.54
N ARG A 80 -18.32 34.38 -26.27
CA ARG A 80 -19.56 34.36 -25.46
C ARG A 80 -20.11 35.77 -25.22
N ALA A 81 -19.24 36.77 -25.03
CA ALA A 81 -19.65 38.17 -24.90
C ALA A 81 -20.23 38.73 -26.23
N THR A 82 -19.59 38.47 -27.38
CA THR A 82 -20.09 38.93 -28.69
C THR A 82 -21.38 38.24 -29.13
N ASN A 83 -21.62 36.99 -28.70
CA ASN A 83 -22.90 36.33 -28.95
C ASN A 83 -24.01 36.91 -28.04
N ASN A 84 -23.71 37.23 -26.78
CA ASN A 84 -24.67 37.82 -25.85
C ASN A 84 -25.11 39.26 -26.21
N SER A 85 -24.33 40.02 -26.98
CA SER A 85 -24.75 41.36 -27.45
C SER A 85 -25.69 41.35 -28.66
N SER A 86 -25.96 40.17 -29.23
CA SER A 86 -26.37 40.06 -30.64
C SER A 86 -27.57 39.14 -30.89
N GLN A 87 -28.23 38.61 -29.85
CA GLN A 87 -29.49 37.88 -29.99
C GLN A 87 -30.31 37.81 -28.69
N SER A 88 -31.50 38.40 -28.73
CA SER A 88 -32.65 37.94 -27.95
C SER A 88 -33.35 36.80 -28.71
N GLU A 89 -34.07 35.93 -27.98
CA GLU A 89 -34.98 34.91 -28.53
C GLU A 89 -34.36 33.82 -29.43
N GLN A 90 -33.74 32.80 -28.83
CA GLN A 90 -34.27 31.42 -28.85
C GLN A 90 -33.43 30.46 -27.99
N ASN A 91 -34.05 29.36 -27.55
CA ASN A 91 -33.51 28.38 -26.62
C ASN A 91 -34.18 27.02 -26.95
N PRO A 92 -33.56 25.84 -26.73
CA PRO A 92 -32.14 25.50 -26.46
C PRO A 92 -31.63 24.48 -27.53
N PRO A 93 -30.58 23.65 -27.26
CA PRO A 93 -30.82 22.45 -26.45
C PRO A 93 -29.70 22.11 -25.45
N SER A 94 -30.08 21.74 -24.22
CA SER A 94 -29.15 21.20 -23.21
C SER A 94 -28.38 19.95 -23.67
N LYS A 95 -28.83 19.27 -24.73
CA LYS A 95 -28.19 18.07 -25.29
C LYS A 95 -26.81 18.34 -25.88
N GLU A 96 -26.59 19.52 -26.49
CA GLU A 96 -25.29 19.81 -27.12
C GLU A 96 -24.21 20.15 -26.08
N LEU A 97 -24.59 20.91 -25.04
CA LEU A 97 -23.76 21.10 -23.84
C LEU A 97 -23.51 19.79 -23.09
N MET A 98 -24.50 18.89 -23.03
CA MET A 98 -24.33 17.58 -22.40
C MET A 98 -23.42 16.66 -23.22
N ALA A 99 -23.47 16.71 -24.56
CA ALA A 99 -22.52 16.00 -25.41
C ALA A 99 -21.09 16.53 -25.26
N GLN A 100 -20.91 17.86 -25.21
CA GLN A 100 -19.62 18.49 -24.93
C GLN A 100 -19.09 18.17 -23.52
N TYR A 101 -19.98 18.00 -22.54
CA TYR A 101 -19.62 17.56 -21.19
C TYR A 101 -19.22 16.08 -21.17
N ILE A 102 -19.92 15.20 -21.90
CA ILE A 102 -19.56 13.79 -22.04
C ILE A 102 -18.18 13.65 -22.72
N ASP A 103 -17.93 14.35 -23.82
CA ASP A 103 -16.63 14.38 -24.51
C ASP A 103 -15.49 14.89 -23.59
N ALA A 104 -15.75 15.92 -22.79
CA ALA A 104 -14.81 16.41 -21.77
C ALA A 104 -14.54 15.37 -20.67
N VAL A 105 -15.56 14.65 -20.21
CA VAL A 105 -15.42 13.59 -19.18
C VAL A 105 -14.76 12.33 -19.76
N GLU A 106 -15.02 11.97 -21.01
CA GLU A 106 -14.35 10.84 -21.69
C GLU A 106 -12.87 11.13 -21.93
N THR A 107 -12.52 12.36 -22.33
CA THR A 107 -11.13 12.79 -22.49
C THR A 107 -10.41 12.93 -21.15
N GLU A 108 -11.06 13.44 -20.10
CA GLU A 108 -10.52 13.43 -18.73
C GLU A 108 -10.28 11.99 -18.23
N ASN A 109 -11.22 11.07 -18.42
CA ASN A 109 -11.05 9.65 -18.09
C ASN A 109 -10.00 8.92 -18.97
N ALA A 110 -9.76 9.36 -20.20
CA ALA A 110 -8.63 8.89 -21.00
C ALA A 110 -7.30 9.36 -20.41
N ILE A 111 -7.18 10.65 -20.10
CA ILE A 111 -5.99 11.25 -19.47
C ILE A 111 -5.72 10.61 -18.10
N HIS A 112 -6.75 10.27 -17.31
CA HIS A 112 -6.55 9.53 -16.05
C HIS A 112 -5.99 8.13 -16.26
N ARG A 113 -6.51 7.36 -17.23
CA ARG A 113 -5.98 6.02 -17.57
C ARG A 113 -4.55 6.08 -18.10
N GLU A 114 -4.21 7.09 -18.89
CA GLU A 114 -2.82 7.31 -19.33
C GLU A 114 -1.90 7.67 -18.15
N ASN A 115 -2.34 8.53 -17.23
CA ASN A 115 -1.58 8.86 -16.02
C ASN A 115 -1.42 7.64 -15.08
N GLU A 116 -2.40 6.75 -15.00
CA GLU A 116 -2.32 5.50 -14.25
C GLU A 116 -1.34 4.52 -14.91
N ALA A 117 -1.40 4.33 -16.23
CA ALA A 117 -0.43 3.52 -16.97
C ALA A 117 1.00 4.08 -16.90
N LEU A 118 1.17 5.41 -16.84
CA LEU A 118 2.44 6.07 -16.57
C LEU A 118 2.91 5.85 -15.12
N ALA A 119 2.01 5.89 -14.14
CA ALA A 119 2.33 5.56 -12.74
C ALA A 119 2.77 4.09 -12.60
N GLN A 120 2.09 3.14 -13.25
CA GLN A 120 2.49 1.72 -13.30
C GLN A 120 3.87 1.53 -13.94
N ARG A 121 4.19 2.28 -15.00
CA ARG A 121 5.54 2.27 -15.61
C ARG A 121 6.62 2.86 -14.69
N LEU A 122 6.30 3.90 -13.94
CA LEU A 122 7.20 4.45 -12.92
C LEU A 122 7.38 3.50 -11.74
N GLU A 123 6.35 2.75 -11.35
CA GLU A 123 6.39 1.70 -10.33
C GLU A 123 7.28 0.51 -10.81
N GLN A 124 7.11 0.04 -12.05
CA GLN A 124 8.00 -0.95 -12.67
C GLN A 124 9.46 -0.46 -12.74
N MET A 125 9.69 0.82 -13.07
CA MET A 125 11.03 1.40 -13.11
C MET A 125 11.64 1.53 -11.71
N ALA A 126 10.86 1.88 -10.68
CA ALA A 126 11.31 1.93 -9.30
C ALA A 126 11.63 0.54 -8.73
N ILE A 127 10.86 -0.49 -9.10
CA ILE A 127 11.17 -1.90 -8.79
C ILE A 127 12.50 -2.29 -9.43
N PHE A 128 12.69 -1.98 -10.72
CA PHE A 128 13.93 -2.26 -11.45
C PHE A 128 15.16 -1.52 -10.87
N GLU A 129 15.03 -0.24 -10.52
CA GLU A 129 16.06 0.52 -9.79
C GLU A 129 16.35 -0.06 -8.40
N THR A 130 15.36 -0.69 -7.75
CA THR A 130 15.55 -1.35 -6.45
C THR A 130 16.29 -2.68 -6.61
N THR A 131 15.92 -3.52 -7.59
CA THR A 131 16.65 -4.76 -7.92
C THR A 131 18.12 -4.48 -8.25
N LEU A 132 18.39 -3.46 -9.07
CA LEU A 132 19.77 -3.05 -9.41
C LEU A 132 20.62 -2.63 -8.20
N ARG A 133 19.99 -2.17 -7.10
CA ARG A 133 20.68 -1.83 -5.85
C ARG A 133 20.95 -3.04 -4.96
N VAL A 134 20.12 -4.08 -5.03
CA VAL A 134 20.41 -5.36 -4.35
C VAL A 134 21.66 -6.02 -4.96
N ASP A 135 21.83 -5.91 -6.29
CA ASP A 135 22.98 -6.45 -7.02
C ASP A 135 24.27 -5.60 -6.90
N THR A 136 24.30 -4.52 -6.12
CA THR A 136 25.52 -3.71 -5.89
C THR A 136 25.81 -3.44 -4.41
N PRO A 137 26.90 -3.99 -3.83
CA PRO A 137 27.23 -3.77 -2.42
C PRO A 137 27.64 -2.32 -2.14
N GLU A 138 26.97 -1.67 -1.18
CA GLU A 138 27.33 -0.32 -0.73
C GLU A 138 28.63 -0.34 0.09
N VAL A 139 29.64 0.41 -0.36
CA VAL A 139 30.85 0.69 0.42
C VAL A 139 30.62 2.00 1.18
N ALA A 140 30.59 1.93 2.51
CA ALA A 140 30.40 3.10 3.36
C ALA A 140 31.57 4.09 3.25
N ASP A 141 31.29 5.35 2.93
CA ASP A 141 32.25 6.47 2.99
C ASP A 141 31.93 7.32 4.24
N PRO A 142 32.83 7.44 5.23
CA PRO A 142 32.55 8.08 6.52
C PRO A 142 32.12 9.56 6.47
N ASN A 143 32.20 10.21 5.31
CA ASN A 143 31.97 11.65 5.14
C ASN A 143 30.52 12.01 4.73
N LEU A 144 29.59 11.05 4.65
CA LEU A 144 28.18 11.40 4.46
C LEU A 144 27.56 11.92 5.77
N HIS A 145 27.41 13.24 5.86
CA HIS A 145 26.53 13.89 6.83
C HIS A 145 25.06 13.50 6.59
N THR A 146 24.64 12.39 7.19
CA THR A 146 23.27 12.13 7.64
C THR A 146 22.15 12.42 6.63
N GLU A 147 22.34 12.12 5.33
CA GLU A 147 21.21 11.86 4.46
C GLU A 147 20.52 10.58 4.96
N ARG A 148 19.52 10.78 5.84
CA ARG A 148 18.54 9.77 6.24
C ARG A 148 18.06 9.00 5.01
N PRO A 149 17.69 7.70 5.15
CA PRO A 149 17.18 6.94 4.03
C PRO A 149 16.11 7.75 3.31
N ARG A 150 16.22 7.85 1.99
CA ARG A 150 15.25 8.56 1.15
C ARG A 150 13.97 7.75 1.08
N THR A 151 13.23 7.78 2.20
CA THR A 151 11.78 7.84 2.16
C THR A 151 11.42 8.74 1.00
N VAL A 152 10.53 8.27 0.12
CA VAL A 152 9.94 9.14 -0.89
C VAL A 152 9.38 10.32 -0.12
N GLN A 153 9.98 11.50 -0.25
CA GLN A 153 9.35 12.71 0.26
C GLN A 153 7.99 12.73 -0.42
N ALA A 154 6.94 12.63 0.38
CA ALA A 154 5.60 12.85 -0.11
C ALA A 154 5.62 14.25 -0.72
N LEU A 155 5.71 14.28 -2.06
CA LEU A 155 5.30 15.43 -2.83
C LEU A 155 3.92 15.75 -2.28
N ASN A 156 3.78 16.90 -1.63
CA ASN A 156 2.51 17.40 -1.11
C ASN A 156 1.60 17.65 -2.31
N ARG A 157 1.06 16.55 -2.85
CA ARG A 157 0.04 16.55 -3.88
C ARG A 157 -1.12 17.31 -3.27
N PRO A 158 -1.61 18.40 -3.89
CA PRO A 158 -2.88 18.96 -3.47
C PRO A 158 -3.93 17.86 -3.52
N GLY A 159 -4.93 17.96 -2.65
CA GLY A 159 -6.06 17.04 -2.71
C GLY A 159 -6.71 17.08 -4.09
N PHE A 160 -7.33 15.97 -4.47
CA PHE A 160 -7.92 15.79 -5.79
C PHE A 160 -9.34 15.26 -5.68
N TRP A 161 -10.17 15.59 -6.67
CA TRP A 161 -11.51 15.03 -6.79
C TRP A 161 -11.45 13.59 -7.25
N SER A 162 -12.15 12.71 -6.54
CA SER A 162 -12.22 11.28 -6.77
C SER A 162 -13.68 10.83 -6.68
N TYR A 163 -14.05 9.77 -7.38
CA TYR A 163 -15.37 9.12 -7.24
C TYR A 163 -15.15 7.67 -6.79
N PHE A 164 -16.18 6.97 -6.33
CA PHE A 164 -16.02 5.56 -5.94
C PHE A 164 -16.55 4.59 -7.00
N ALA A 165 -17.80 4.78 -7.44
CA ALA A 165 -18.45 4.03 -8.51
C ALA A 165 -19.28 4.98 -9.40
N GLU A 166 -19.84 4.48 -10.50
CA GLU A 166 -20.60 5.29 -11.48
C GLU A 166 -21.85 5.95 -10.89
N ASP A 167 -22.39 5.42 -9.78
CA ASP A 167 -23.53 5.96 -9.03
C ASP A 167 -23.16 7.06 -8.01
N THR A 168 -21.89 7.48 -7.96
CA THR A 168 -21.37 8.34 -6.89
C THR A 168 -21.02 9.76 -7.33
N GLU A 169 -21.45 10.75 -6.56
CA GLU A 169 -20.90 12.11 -6.64
C GLU A 169 -19.40 12.11 -6.29
N PRO A 170 -18.57 12.92 -6.96
CA PRO A 170 -17.17 13.09 -6.58
C PRO A 170 -17.00 13.66 -5.17
N PHE A 171 -16.01 13.16 -4.45
CA PHE A 171 -15.53 13.66 -3.17
C PHE A 171 -14.08 14.15 -3.28
N TYR A 172 -13.69 15.11 -2.44
CA TYR A 172 -12.32 15.58 -2.36
C TYR A 172 -11.50 14.65 -1.46
N TYR A 173 -10.38 14.12 -1.96
CA TYR A 173 -9.45 13.31 -1.19
C TYR A 173 -8.14 14.08 -0.96
N GLU A 174 -7.79 14.29 0.31
CA GLU A 174 -6.48 14.81 0.71
C GLU A 174 -5.50 13.66 1.01
N PRO A 175 -4.32 13.62 0.34
CA PRO A 175 -3.31 12.60 0.59
C PRO A 175 -2.83 12.56 2.05
N MET A 176 -3.01 11.40 2.70
CA MET A 176 -2.56 11.18 4.07
C MET A 176 -1.04 11.28 4.18
N PRO A 177 -0.48 12.01 5.17
CA PRO A 177 0.95 12.03 5.42
C PRO A 177 1.48 10.65 5.82
N VAL A 178 2.69 10.31 5.34
CA VAL A 178 3.37 9.03 5.62
C VAL A 178 3.43 8.74 7.12
N ALA A 179 3.79 9.72 7.94
CA ALA A 179 3.86 9.57 9.40
C ALA A 179 2.50 9.26 10.05
N THR A 180 1.40 9.84 9.54
CA THR A 180 0.04 9.56 10.01
C THR A 180 -0.36 8.11 9.71
N CYS A 181 -0.03 7.64 8.49
CA CYS A 181 -0.27 6.26 8.07
C CYS A 181 0.45 5.24 8.98
N TYR A 182 1.75 5.43 9.22
CA TYR A 182 2.52 4.55 10.13
C TYR A 182 2.03 4.59 11.58
N ASN A 183 1.58 5.74 12.08
CA ASN A 183 1.05 5.85 13.44
C ASN A 183 -0.28 5.07 13.58
N LEU A 184 -1.22 5.24 12.65
CA LEU A 184 -2.51 4.51 12.64
C LEU A 184 -2.31 2.99 12.54
N ILE A 185 -1.38 2.55 11.68
CA ILE A 185 -1.01 1.12 11.59
C ILE A 185 -0.39 0.63 12.90
N ARG A 186 0.57 1.35 13.48
CA ARG A 186 1.23 0.95 14.75
C ARG A 186 0.23 0.83 15.90
N GLU A 187 -0.72 1.75 16.01
CA GLU A 187 -1.78 1.75 17.02
C GLU A 187 -2.67 0.51 16.88
N LYS A 188 -3.28 0.32 15.71
CA LYS A 188 -4.21 -0.80 15.45
C LYS A 188 -3.51 -2.16 15.41
N TYR A 189 -2.21 -2.22 15.10
CA TYR A 189 -1.46 -3.49 15.04
C TYR A 189 -1.40 -4.21 16.40
N GLN A 190 -1.29 -3.47 17.51
CA GLN A 190 -1.32 -4.10 18.84
C GLN A 190 -2.69 -4.71 19.16
N THR A 191 -3.78 -4.09 18.71
CA THR A 191 -5.13 -4.67 18.78
C THR A 191 -5.24 -5.93 17.91
N ILE A 192 -4.62 -5.93 16.73
CA ILE A 192 -4.58 -7.09 15.82
C ILE A 192 -3.78 -8.26 16.42
N LYS A 193 -2.59 -8.02 16.99
CA LYS A 193 -1.83 -9.05 17.72
C LYS A 193 -2.65 -9.63 18.88
N SER A 194 -3.27 -8.77 19.70
CA SER A 194 -4.14 -9.19 20.81
C SER A 194 -5.31 -10.07 20.35
N HIS A 195 -6.00 -9.68 19.27
CA HIS A 195 -7.08 -10.45 18.66
C HIS A 195 -6.61 -11.82 18.16
N HIS A 196 -5.49 -11.87 17.43
CA HIS A 196 -4.91 -13.15 16.97
C HIS A 196 -4.57 -14.07 18.15
N PHE A 197 -3.91 -13.57 19.21
CA PHE A 197 -3.56 -14.37 20.38
C PHE A 197 -4.78 -14.89 21.16
N MET A 198 -5.88 -14.12 21.25
CA MET A 198 -7.12 -14.56 21.91
C MET A 198 -7.69 -15.84 21.29
N PHE A 199 -7.74 -15.89 19.95
CA PHE A 199 -8.18 -17.08 19.21
C PHE A 199 -7.17 -18.23 19.36
N MET A 200 -5.87 -17.98 19.16
CA MET A 200 -4.83 -19.01 19.29
C MET A 200 -4.79 -19.67 20.67
N ARG A 201 -5.05 -18.90 21.75
CA ARG A 201 -5.13 -19.41 23.13
C ARG A 201 -6.47 -20.09 23.46
N LYS A 202 -7.38 -20.26 22.49
CA LYS A 202 -8.71 -20.87 22.62
C LYS A 202 -9.54 -20.27 23.77
N GLN A 203 -9.45 -18.95 23.96
CA GLN A 203 -10.19 -18.25 25.03
C GLN A 203 -11.67 -18.00 24.68
N LEU A 204 -12.08 -18.34 23.45
CA LEU A 204 -13.46 -18.26 22.97
C LEU A 204 -14.10 -19.66 22.95
N SER A 205 -15.32 -19.76 23.45
CA SER A 205 -16.00 -21.04 23.74
C SER A 205 -16.72 -21.70 22.56
N GLU A 206 -16.71 -21.12 21.35
CA GLU A 206 -17.27 -21.77 20.15
C GLU A 206 -16.34 -22.90 19.67
N VAL A 207 -16.93 -24.08 19.39
CA VAL A 207 -16.21 -25.25 18.88
C VAL A 207 -15.66 -24.93 17.48
N PRO A 208 -14.34 -25.11 17.21
CA PRO A 208 -13.77 -24.86 15.89
C PRO A 208 -14.38 -25.77 14.82
N VAL A 209 -14.74 -25.20 13.67
CA VAL A 209 -15.31 -25.91 12.52
C VAL A 209 -14.22 -26.12 11.47
N GLN A 210 -14.13 -27.31 10.87
CA GLN A 210 -13.20 -27.57 9.77
C GLN A 210 -13.88 -27.40 8.40
N PHE A 211 -13.18 -26.77 7.44
CA PHE A 211 -13.69 -26.42 6.11
C PHE A 211 -12.53 -26.35 5.08
N PHE A 212 -12.43 -27.31 4.16
CA PHE A 212 -11.37 -27.36 3.12
C PHE A 212 -9.92 -27.16 3.63
N GLY A 213 -9.59 -27.82 4.75
CA GLY A 213 -8.29 -27.70 5.42
C GLY A 213 -8.12 -26.46 6.31
N TRP A 214 -9.09 -25.56 6.34
CA TRP A 214 -9.15 -24.45 7.30
C TRP A 214 -9.82 -24.88 8.59
N THR A 215 -9.21 -24.58 9.73
CA THR A 215 -9.87 -24.51 11.03
C THR A 215 -10.46 -23.12 11.19
N VAL A 216 -11.76 -23.04 11.47
CA VAL A 216 -12.52 -21.78 11.51
C VAL A 216 -13.13 -21.59 12.89
N GLN A 217 -12.86 -20.43 13.48
CA GLN A 217 -13.48 -19.95 14.69
C GLN A 217 -14.13 -18.59 14.42
N ARG A 218 -15.19 -18.28 15.15
CA ARG A 218 -15.86 -16.99 15.13
C ARG A 218 -16.41 -16.66 16.51
N TYR A 219 -16.78 -15.41 16.68
CA TYR A 219 -17.53 -14.90 17.81
C TYR A 219 -18.40 -13.73 17.34
N LEU A 220 -19.66 -13.69 17.77
CA LEU A 220 -20.51 -12.52 17.57
C LEU A 220 -20.70 -11.83 18.92
N SER A 221 -20.04 -10.69 19.09
CA SER A 221 -20.15 -9.91 20.32
C SER A 221 -21.55 -9.32 20.51
N GLU A 222 -21.93 -9.05 21.76
CA GLU A 222 -23.17 -8.36 22.13
C GLU A 222 -23.36 -7.00 21.41
N ARG A 223 -22.25 -6.39 20.97
CA ARG A 223 -22.22 -5.11 20.23
C ARG A 223 -22.40 -5.27 18.71
N ARG A 224 -22.78 -6.45 18.22
CA ARG A 224 -22.90 -6.81 16.78
C ARG A 224 -21.59 -6.72 15.99
N LYS A 225 -20.43 -6.68 16.66
CA LYS A 225 -19.15 -6.93 15.98
C LYS A 225 -19.00 -8.42 15.71
N LEU A 226 -18.85 -8.77 14.44
CA LEU A 226 -18.43 -10.10 14.01
C LEU A 226 -16.91 -10.17 14.13
N GLU A 227 -16.41 -11.12 14.91
CA GLU A 227 -15.00 -11.47 15.05
C GLU A 227 -14.77 -12.86 14.46
N PHE A 228 -13.70 -13.05 13.70
CA PHE A 228 -13.41 -14.33 13.03
C PHE A 228 -11.92 -14.62 12.90
N HIS A 229 -11.61 -15.92 12.82
CA HIS A 229 -10.26 -16.45 12.65
C HIS A 229 -10.33 -17.74 11.84
N PHE A 230 -9.74 -17.73 10.66
CA PHE A 230 -9.52 -18.89 9.79
C PHE A 230 -8.03 -19.20 9.85
N MET A 231 -7.65 -20.42 10.22
CA MET A 231 -6.26 -20.86 10.33
C MET A 231 -6.06 -22.16 9.54
N LYS A 232 -4.95 -22.24 8.80
CA LYS A 232 -4.56 -23.40 8.00
C LYS A 232 -3.06 -23.60 8.06
N GLN A 233 -2.63 -24.75 8.54
CA GLN A 233 -1.22 -25.16 8.50
C GLN A 233 -0.90 -25.70 7.10
N ILE A 234 0.23 -25.28 6.53
CA ILE A 234 0.74 -25.73 5.23
C ILE A 234 2.13 -26.35 5.48
N PRO A 235 2.27 -27.68 5.48
CA PRO A 235 3.56 -28.35 5.66
C PRO A 235 4.56 -27.94 4.58
N CYS A 236 5.79 -27.62 4.98
CA CYS A 236 6.84 -27.13 4.07
C CYS A 236 8.23 -27.35 4.67
N THR A 237 9.24 -27.56 3.81
CA THR A 237 10.65 -27.70 4.23
C THR A 237 11.38 -26.36 4.41
N ASP A 238 10.76 -25.26 3.98
CA ASP A 238 11.26 -23.89 4.10
C ASP A 238 10.03 -22.99 4.28
N SER A 239 9.78 -22.56 5.50
CA SER A 239 8.63 -21.72 5.86
C SER A 239 8.88 -20.24 5.62
N GLU A 240 10.14 -19.78 5.63
CA GLU A 240 10.49 -18.39 5.31
C GLU A 240 10.24 -18.11 3.82
N MET A 241 10.77 -18.94 2.92
CA MET A 241 10.57 -18.81 1.47
C MET A 241 9.09 -18.91 1.09
N LEU A 242 8.34 -19.84 1.69
CA LEU A 242 6.91 -20.00 1.42
C LEU A 242 6.10 -18.79 1.91
N ALA A 243 6.39 -18.28 3.11
CA ALA A 243 5.71 -17.10 3.64
C ALA A 243 6.03 -15.83 2.84
N GLU A 244 7.28 -15.66 2.39
CA GLU A 244 7.65 -14.55 1.49
C GLU A 244 6.89 -14.63 0.16
N GLU A 245 6.84 -15.80 -0.49
CA GLU A 245 6.09 -15.96 -1.74
C GLU A 245 4.60 -15.63 -1.57
N LEU A 246 3.94 -16.23 -0.58
CA LEU A 246 2.51 -16.02 -0.33
C LEU A 246 2.20 -14.59 0.12
N ALA A 247 3.10 -13.93 0.84
CA ALA A 247 2.98 -12.50 1.17
C ALA A 247 3.17 -11.59 -0.06
N ILE A 248 4.07 -11.93 -0.98
CA ILE A 248 4.29 -11.18 -2.22
C ILE A 248 3.07 -11.30 -3.15
N GLU A 249 2.59 -12.51 -3.43
CA GLU A 249 1.41 -12.70 -4.28
C GLU A 249 0.13 -12.17 -3.60
N GLY A 250 -0.04 -12.39 -2.30
CA GLY A 250 -1.14 -11.82 -1.52
C GLY A 250 -1.16 -10.29 -1.53
N TRP A 251 0.02 -9.65 -1.47
CA TRP A 251 0.12 -8.20 -1.55
C TRP A 251 -0.34 -7.66 -2.91
N LYS A 252 0.01 -8.33 -4.02
CA LYS A 252 -0.49 -7.97 -5.36
C LYS A 252 -2.00 -8.03 -5.41
N VAL A 253 -2.60 -9.13 -4.95
CA VAL A 253 -4.07 -9.32 -4.95
C VAL A 253 -4.80 -8.25 -4.13
N PHE A 254 -4.22 -7.76 -3.04
CA PHE A 254 -4.82 -6.66 -2.25
C PHE A 254 -4.62 -5.25 -2.84
N ASN A 255 -3.65 -5.07 -3.75
CA ASN A 255 -3.24 -3.76 -4.29
C ASN A 255 -3.59 -3.55 -5.77
N ASP A 256 -4.11 -4.58 -6.43
CA ASP A 256 -4.70 -4.55 -7.77
C ASP A 256 -6.24 -4.70 -7.67
N PRO A 257 -7.02 -3.69 -8.12
CA PRO A 257 -8.49 -3.74 -8.07
C PRO A 257 -9.14 -4.94 -8.77
N GLU A 258 -8.58 -5.39 -9.90
CA GLU A 258 -9.15 -6.47 -10.69
C GLU A 258 -8.86 -7.84 -10.08
N MET A 259 -7.66 -8.04 -9.53
CA MET A 259 -7.34 -9.24 -8.76
C MET A 259 -8.20 -9.33 -7.50
N TYR A 260 -8.35 -8.22 -6.75
CA TYR A 260 -9.20 -8.20 -5.56
C TYR A 260 -10.66 -8.53 -5.91
N ARG A 261 -11.23 -7.89 -6.95
CA ARG A 261 -12.60 -8.13 -7.39
C ARG A 261 -12.84 -9.61 -7.75
N ARG A 262 -11.87 -10.29 -8.39
CA ARG A 262 -11.96 -11.72 -8.75
C ARG A 262 -12.06 -12.67 -7.54
N CYS A 263 -11.64 -12.24 -6.35
CA CYS A 263 -11.84 -13.04 -5.14
C CYS A 263 -13.32 -13.12 -4.71
N TYR A 264 -14.19 -12.22 -5.15
CA TYR A 264 -15.59 -12.13 -4.75
C TYR A 264 -16.57 -12.66 -5.82
N ARG A 265 -17.79 -13.03 -5.40
CA ARG A 265 -18.95 -13.18 -6.31
C ARG A 265 -19.97 -12.06 -6.12
N SER A 266 -19.91 -11.41 -4.96
CA SER A 266 -20.56 -10.12 -4.70
C SER A 266 -20.01 -9.03 -5.61
N ALA A 267 -20.81 -7.99 -5.88
CA ALA A 267 -20.32 -6.82 -6.59
C ALA A 267 -19.41 -6.00 -5.65
N ILE A 268 -18.14 -5.87 -6.04
CA ILE A 268 -17.08 -5.23 -5.27
C ILE A 268 -16.33 -4.26 -6.19
N ASP A 269 -16.20 -3.02 -5.72
CA ASP A 269 -15.34 -2.00 -6.30
C ASP A 269 -14.21 -1.64 -5.33
N VAL A 270 -13.05 -1.37 -5.91
CA VAL A 270 -11.83 -0.99 -5.22
C VAL A 270 -11.22 0.19 -5.97
N ARG A 271 -10.97 1.30 -5.27
CA ARG A 271 -10.22 2.43 -5.82
C ARG A 271 -9.01 2.72 -4.95
N VAL A 272 -7.82 2.59 -5.52
CA VAL A 272 -6.59 3.11 -4.91
C VAL A 272 -6.66 4.63 -4.92
N LEU A 273 -6.58 5.26 -3.75
CA LEU A 273 -6.54 6.72 -3.60
C LEU A 273 -5.09 7.20 -3.48
N GLN A 274 -4.21 6.41 -2.85
CA GLN A 274 -2.82 6.75 -2.66
C GLN A 274 -1.98 5.49 -2.39
N ARG A 275 -0.93 5.25 -3.17
CA ARG A 275 0.21 4.46 -2.69
C ARG A 275 1.07 5.40 -1.83
N VAL A 276 1.23 5.08 -0.55
CA VAL A 276 1.94 5.93 0.43
C VAL A 276 3.44 5.63 0.36
N ASP A 277 3.79 4.35 0.29
CA ASP A 277 5.13 3.81 0.06
C ASP A 277 5.02 2.35 -0.46
N ALA A 278 6.13 1.59 -0.46
CA ALA A 278 6.16 0.20 -0.92
C ALA A 278 5.45 -0.81 0.01
N PHE A 279 4.99 -0.37 1.19
CA PHE A 279 4.37 -1.19 2.23
C PHE A 279 2.93 -0.75 2.54
N ASN A 280 2.56 0.50 2.25
CA ASN A 280 1.29 1.10 2.63
C ASN A 280 0.52 1.68 1.43
N THR A 281 -0.73 1.28 1.27
CA THR A 281 -1.66 1.80 0.24
C THR A 281 -2.99 2.15 0.89
N ILE A 282 -3.58 3.29 0.51
CA ILE A 282 -4.90 3.76 0.94
C ILE A 282 -5.90 3.53 -0.19
N LEU A 283 -7.00 2.85 0.14
CA LEU A 283 -8.05 2.46 -0.80
C LEU A 283 -9.43 2.81 -0.25
N MET A 284 -10.36 3.15 -1.15
CA MET A 284 -11.79 2.98 -0.91
C MET A 284 -12.21 1.59 -1.39
N ARG A 285 -12.99 0.87 -0.60
CA ARG A 285 -13.63 -0.40 -0.97
C ARG A 285 -15.10 -0.39 -0.52
N ASN A 286 -15.96 -1.22 -1.13
CA ASN A 286 -17.22 -1.61 -0.50
C ASN A 286 -17.09 -3.01 0.14
N SER A 287 -17.91 -3.24 1.15
CA SER A 287 -18.12 -4.58 1.71
C SER A 287 -19.19 -5.32 0.89
N PRO A 288 -19.11 -6.66 0.79
CA PRO A 288 -20.14 -7.44 0.12
C PRO A 288 -21.45 -7.40 0.92
N ASP A 289 -22.57 -7.30 0.20
CA ASP A 289 -23.92 -7.17 0.76
C ASP A 289 -24.86 -8.17 0.09
N ALA A 290 -25.80 -8.75 0.84
CA ALA A 290 -26.73 -9.76 0.34
C ALA A 290 -27.63 -9.24 -0.80
N THR A 291 -27.91 -7.93 -0.81
CA THR A 291 -28.65 -7.26 -1.91
C THR A 291 -27.77 -6.94 -3.13
N ARG A 292 -26.46 -7.22 -3.06
CA ARG A 292 -25.41 -6.82 -4.03
C ARG A 292 -25.26 -5.30 -4.21
N SER A 293 -25.76 -4.50 -3.27
CA SER A 293 -25.60 -3.04 -3.33
C SER A 293 -24.19 -2.58 -2.93
N HIS A 294 -23.73 -1.47 -3.51
CA HIS A 294 -22.44 -0.86 -3.16
C HIS A 294 -22.56 0.10 -1.95
N ARG A 295 -23.61 -0.06 -1.11
CA ARG A 295 -23.98 0.92 -0.06
C ARG A 295 -23.04 0.92 1.15
N ILE A 296 -22.44 -0.22 1.51
CA ILE A 296 -21.57 -0.36 2.68
C ILE A 296 -20.13 -0.14 2.24
N ARG A 297 -19.52 0.98 2.62
CA ARG A 297 -18.22 1.45 2.12
C ARG A 297 -17.21 1.63 3.24
N HIS A 298 -15.92 1.56 2.92
CA HIS A 298 -14.85 1.79 3.90
C HIS A 298 -13.56 2.32 3.25
N LEU A 299 -13.11 3.47 3.76
CA LEU A 299 -11.76 3.96 3.56
C LEU A 299 -10.83 3.09 4.42
N ASN A 300 -9.75 2.57 3.84
CA ASN A 300 -8.85 1.66 4.54
C ASN A 300 -7.39 1.84 4.12
N ILE A 301 -6.49 1.56 5.07
CA ILE A 301 -5.06 1.37 4.82
C ILE A 301 -4.82 -0.13 4.67
N SER A 302 -4.33 -0.57 3.52
CA SER A 302 -3.70 -1.88 3.36
C SER A 302 -2.20 -1.73 3.64
N SER A 303 -1.64 -2.54 4.53
CA SER A 303 -0.26 -2.40 5.04
C SER A 303 0.46 -3.75 5.16
N LYS A 304 1.72 -3.83 4.72
CA LYS A 304 2.63 -4.95 5.05
C LYS A 304 3.37 -4.66 6.36
N VAL A 305 3.43 -5.68 7.22
CA VAL A 305 4.20 -5.67 8.47
C VAL A 305 4.97 -6.97 8.61
N SER A 306 6.26 -6.90 8.92
CA SER A 306 7.05 -8.01 9.46
C SER A 306 7.19 -7.86 10.98
N ASP A 307 7.20 -8.98 11.68
CA ASP A 307 7.15 -9.04 13.15
C ASP A 307 7.76 -10.37 13.64
N GLU A 308 8.50 -10.33 14.74
CA GLU A 308 9.21 -11.46 15.34
C GLU A 308 8.79 -11.55 16.82
N ASP A 309 8.49 -12.75 17.31
CA ASP A 309 8.06 -12.93 18.70
C ASP A 309 9.22 -13.13 19.70
N GLU A 310 8.90 -13.21 21.00
CA GLU A 310 9.91 -13.37 22.06
C GLU A 310 10.66 -14.71 22.03
N TYR A 311 10.25 -15.64 21.16
CA TYR A 311 10.87 -16.94 20.94
C TYR A 311 11.66 -16.99 19.60
N GLY A 312 11.64 -15.91 18.81
CA GLY A 312 12.29 -15.83 17.50
C GLY A 312 11.42 -16.30 16.33
N HIS A 313 10.12 -16.60 16.54
CA HIS A 313 9.24 -16.96 15.43
C HIS A 313 8.97 -15.72 14.58
N LYS A 314 9.46 -15.75 13.34
CA LYS A 314 9.21 -14.72 12.33
C LYS A 314 7.78 -14.82 11.79
N SER A 315 7.26 -13.68 11.38
CA SER A 315 5.94 -13.59 10.75
C SER A 315 5.84 -12.44 9.76
N LEU A 316 5.09 -12.67 8.68
CA LEU A 316 4.71 -11.66 7.70
C LEU A 316 3.19 -11.44 7.77
N SER A 317 2.74 -10.20 7.69
CA SER A 317 1.33 -9.84 7.79
C SER A 317 0.93 -8.81 6.73
N ILE A 318 -0.24 -9.02 6.10
CA ILE A 318 -0.95 -8.02 5.29
C ILE A 318 -2.18 -7.60 6.08
N LEU A 319 -2.16 -6.37 6.58
CA LEU A 319 -3.24 -5.76 7.33
C LEU A 319 -4.15 -4.98 6.38
N THR A 320 -5.45 -4.98 6.64
CA THR A 320 -6.42 -4.00 6.12
C THR A 320 -7.09 -3.35 7.32
N VAL A 321 -6.76 -2.10 7.59
CA VAL A 321 -7.28 -1.30 8.72
C VAL A 321 -8.27 -0.28 8.17
N VAL A 322 -9.53 -0.35 8.59
CA VAL A 322 -10.50 0.72 8.28
C VAL A 322 -10.15 1.96 9.07
N VAL A 323 -10.19 3.11 8.41
CA VAL A 323 -9.99 4.42 9.00
C VAL A 323 -11.27 5.25 8.83
N PRO A 324 -11.62 6.14 9.77
CA PRO A 324 -12.75 7.03 9.61
C PRO A 324 -12.60 7.85 8.30
N PRO A 325 -13.62 7.89 7.42
CA PRO A 325 -13.60 8.80 6.28
C PRO A 325 -13.70 10.27 6.76
N PRO A 326 -13.28 11.24 5.92
CA PRO A 326 -13.49 12.67 6.19
C PRO A 326 -14.95 12.98 6.49
N GLU A 327 -15.23 13.93 7.40
CA GLU A 327 -16.59 14.16 7.91
C GLU A 327 -17.62 14.49 6.81
N ASP A 328 -17.22 15.25 5.79
CA ASP A 328 -18.09 15.57 4.64
C ASP A 328 -18.56 14.30 3.90
N LEU A 329 -17.68 13.31 3.78
CA LEU A 329 -17.97 12.01 3.17
C LEU A 329 -18.70 11.07 4.15
N ALA A 330 -18.35 11.14 5.44
CA ALA A 330 -18.96 10.34 6.51
C ALA A 330 -20.42 10.73 6.78
N ASN A 331 -20.75 12.00 6.55
CA ASN A 331 -22.06 12.60 6.82
C ASN A 331 -22.89 12.81 5.54
N SER A 332 -22.33 12.56 4.34
CA SER A 332 -23.09 12.49 3.10
C SER A 332 -23.94 11.20 3.05
N ASN A 333 -25.03 11.17 3.83
CA ASN A 333 -26.06 10.11 3.83
C ASN A 333 -26.93 10.17 2.55
N ARG A 334 -26.31 10.47 1.41
CA ARG A 334 -26.91 10.52 0.09
C ARG A 334 -27.04 9.08 -0.41
N ASN A 335 -28.19 8.75 -1.00
CA ASN A 335 -28.53 7.41 -1.51
C ASN A 335 -28.40 6.25 -0.49
N GLY A 336 -28.41 6.54 0.83
CA GLY A 336 -28.38 5.51 1.89
C GLY A 336 -27.03 4.78 2.03
N VAL A 337 -25.93 5.43 1.63
CA VAL A 337 -24.56 4.93 1.79
C VAL A 337 -24.16 4.94 3.27
N ILE A 338 -23.55 3.86 3.74
CA ILE A 338 -23.09 3.66 5.12
C ILE A 338 -21.57 3.43 5.08
N TYR A 339 -20.82 4.29 5.75
CA TYR A 339 -19.38 4.10 5.93
C TYR A 339 -19.07 3.37 7.24
N LEU A 340 -18.35 2.25 7.15
CA LEU A 340 -17.78 1.57 8.33
C LEU A 340 -16.72 2.48 8.97
N ARG A 341 -16.64 2.48 10.31
CA ARG A 341 -15.74 3.36 11.07
C ARG A 341 -14.70 2.61 11.91
N ASP A 342 -14.99 1.38 12.35
CA ASP A 342 -14.03 0.54 13.07
C ASP A 342 -14.13 -0.93 12.62
N ALA A 343 -13.14 -1.36 11.86
CA ALA A 343 -12.96 -2.74 11.42
C ALA A 343 -11.49 -2.98 11.05
N PHE A 344 -11.05 -4.23 11.14
CA PHE A 344 -9.79 -4.66 10.52
C PHE A 344 -9.90 -6.09 10.01
N THR A 345 -9.11 -6.42 8.99
CA THR A 345 -8.76 -7.80 8.69
C THR A 345 -7.25 -7.93 8.54
N TYR A 346 -6.72 -9.12 8.75
CA TYR A 346 -5.31 -9.42 8.63
C TYR A 346 -5.12 -10.80 8.02
N MET A 347 -4.27 -10.87 7.01
CA MET A 347 -3.60 -12.11 6.61
C MET A 347 -2.26 -12.17 7.33
N ARG A 348 -1.93 -13.30 7.92
CA ARG A 348 -0.69 -13.50 8.68
C ARG A 348 -0.12 -14.88 8.35
N PHE A 349 1.18 -14.91 8.08
CA PHE A 349 1.97 -16.08 7.77
C PHE A 349 2.99 -16.23 8.91
N ASP A 350 2.73 -17.16 9.83
CA ASP A 350 3.66 -17.51 10.90
C ASP A 350 4.60 -18.63 10.41
N MET A 351 5.90 -18.46 10.63
CA MET A 351 6.95 -19.38 10.17
C MET A 351 7.36 -20.33 11.30
N PHE A 352 7.27 -21.65 11.07
CA PHE A 352 7.74 -22.71 11.98
C PHE A 352 8.67 -23.70 11.24
N ASP A 353 9.35 -24.59 11.97
CA ASP A 353 10.39 -25.47 11.43
C ASP A 353 9.88 -26.47 10.36
N ASP A 354 8.64 -26.96 10.49
CA ASP A 354 8.05 -28.02 9.66
C ASP A 354 6.83 -27.56 8.83
N HIS A 355 6.31 -26.36 9.09
CA HIS A 355 5.14 -25.81 8.41
C HIS A 355 5.11 -24.28 8.47
N MET A 356 4.31 -23.70 7.58
CA MET A 356 3.88 -22.31 7.68
C MET A 356 2.39 -22.28 8.08
N GLN A 357 2.03 -21.51 9.09
CA GLN A 357 0.64 -21.29 9.46
C GLN A 357 0.09 -20.06 8.73
N PHE A 358 -0.87 -20.25 7.83
CA PHE A 358 -1.64 -19.16 7.23
C PHE A 358 -2.88 -18.87 8.11
N THR A 359 -2.96 -17.67 8.67
CA THR A 359 -4.14 -17.14 9.34
C THR A 359 -4.79 -16.05 8.49
N TYR A 360 -6.11 -16.08 8.32
CA TYR A 360 -6.92 -14.91 7.97
C TYR A 360 -7.93 -14.63 9.08
N GLY A 361 -7.81 -13.48 9.73
CA GLY A 361 -8.73 -13.07 10.80
C GLY A 361 -9.14 -11.61 10.69
N GLY A 362 -10.06 -11.21 11.55
CA GLY A 362 -10.51 -9.83 11.59
C GLY A 362 -11.76 -9.61 12.42
N HIS A 363 -12.15 -8.35 12.51
CA HIS A 363 -13.41 -7.92 13.09
C HIS A 363 -14.05 -6.80 12.27
N GLY A 364 -15.38 -6.68 12.36
CA GLY A 364 -16.09 -5.52 11.83
C GLY A 364 -17.50 -5.36 12.38
N ASP A 365 -17.96 -4.11 12.42
CA ASP A 365 -19.34 -3.74 12.75
C ASP A 365 -20.33 -4.35 11.75
N CYS A 366 -21.36 -5.04 12.23
CA CYS A 366 -22.48 -5.53 11.42
C CYS A 366 -23.78 -4.79 11.81
N LEU A 367 -24.59 -4.44 10.82
CA LEU A 367 -25.89 -3.79 11.02
C LEU A 367 -26.85 -4.73 11.77
N ASP A 368 -26.88 -6.00 11.37
CA ASP A 368 -27.71 -7.06 11.93
C ASP A 368 -27.05 -8.44 11.82
N GLU A 369 -27.69 -9.46 12.40
CA GLU A 369 -27.17 -10.83 12.43
C GLU A 369 -27.22 -11.52 11.05
N ALA A 370 -28.15 -11.15 10.18
CA ALA A 370 -28.25 -11.72 8.83
C ALA A 370 -27.08 -11.23 7.96
N GLN A 371 -26.70 -9.96 8.08
CA GLN A 371 -25.47 -9.43 7.49
C GLN A 371 -24.23 -10.13 8.07
N ALA A 372 -24.13 -10.31 9.39
CA ALA A 372 -22.99 -11.01 10.01
C ALA A 372 -22.84 -12.45 9.49
N ARG A 373 -23.95 -13.20 9.39
CA ARG A 373 -23.99 -14.55 8.80
C ARG A 373 -23.58 -14.54 7.31
N TYR A 374 -24.06 -13.58 6.53
CA TYR A 374 -23.71 -13.43 5.11
C TYR A 374 -22.22 -13.11 4.91
N LEU A 375 -21.69 -12.13 5.64
CA LEU A 375 -20.28 -11.74 5.60
C LEU A 375 -19.35 -12.90 5.97
N PHE A 376 -19.70 -13.69 6.98
CA PHE A 376 -18.91 -14.87 7.38
C PHE A 376 -18.82 -15.92 6.25
N VAL A 377 -19.95 -16.19 5.56
CA VAL A 377 -19.99 -17.15 4.44
C VAL A 377 -19.26 -16.62 3.19
N GLU A 378 -19.45 -15.37 2.80
CA GLU A 378 -18.70 -14.79 1.67
C GLU A 378 -17.21 -14.65 2.01
N THR A 379 -16.83 -14.37 3.27
CA THR A 379 -15.43 -14.41 3.73
C THR A 379 -14.79 -15.78 3.49
N GLY A 380 -15.45 -16.89 3.88
CA GLY A 380 -14.91 -18.23 3.62
C GLY A 380 -14.78 -18.54 2.12
N ASN A 381 -15.75 -18.11 1.31
CA ASN A 381 -15.69 -18.22 -0.14
C ASN A 381 -14.55 -17.40 -0.78
N VAL A 382 -14.32 -16.19 -0.28
CA VAL A 382 -13.30 -15.25 -0.76
C VAL A 382 -11.90 -15.76 -0.39
N LEU A 383 -11.71 -16.23 0.84
CA LEU A 383 -10.47 -16.79 1.32
C LEU A 383 -10.04 -18.04 0.51
N PHE A 384 -11.00 -18.89 0.14
CA PHE A 384 -10.73 -20.05 -0.72
C PHE A 384 -10.29 -19.64 -2.14
N ARG A 385 -10.95 -18.65 -2.76
CA ARG A 385 -10.53 -18.14 -4.10
C ARG A 385 -9.19 -17.42 -4.03
N PHE A 386 -8.95 -16.67 -2.96
CA PHE A 386 -7.66 -16.04 -2.70
C PHE A 386 -6.54 -17.08 -2.56
N GLU A 387 -6.76 -18.15 -1.79
CA GLU A 387 -5.81 -19.27 -1.67
C GLU A 387 -5.48 -19.88 -3.05
N GLN A 388 -6.49 -20.11 -3.88
CA GLN A 388 -6.31 -20.59 -5.26
C GLN A 388 -5.56 -19.60 -6.17
N MET A 389 -5.69 -18.29 -5.94
CA MET A 389 -5.01 -17.27 -6.75
C MET A 389 -3.53 -17.08 -6.38
N ILE A 390 -3.13 -17.32 -5.13
CA ILE A 390 -1.74 -17.14 -4.68
C ILE A 390 -0.90 -18.42 -4.68
N ARG A 391 -1.50 -19.62 -4.72
CA ARG A 391 -0.76 -20.90 -4.73
C ARG A 391 -0.52 -21.38 -6.16
N ARG A 392 0.74 -21.53 -6.56
CA ARG A 392 1.15 -22.00 -7.92
C ARG A 392 0.53 -23.33 -8.34
N ALA A 393 0.20 -24.20 -7.39
CA ALA A 393 -0.58 -25.41 -7.63
C ALA A 393 -2.05 -25.16 -7.28
N ASN A 394 -2.93 -25.25 -8.27
CA ASN A 394 -4.41 -25.19 -8.13
C ASN A 394 -5.01 -26.43 -7.40
N LEU A 395 -4.21 -27.11 -6.58
CA LEU A 395 -4.60 -28.31 -5.85
C LEU A 395 -5.17 -27.92 -4.49
N VAL A 396 -6.41 -28.31 -4.23
CA VAL A 396 -6.99 -28.26 -2.88
C VAL A 396 -6.20 -29.24 -2.01
N THR A 397 -5.36 -28.71 -1.11
CA THR A 397 -4.82 -29.52 -0.01
C THR A 397 -5.94 -29.82 0.97
N LEU A 398 -6.63 -30.92 0.70
CA LEU A 398 -7.29 -31.72 1.74
C LEU A 398 -6.20 -32.13 2.74
N GLY A 399 -6.50 -31.97 4.04
CA GLY A 399 -5.65 -32.45 5.13
C GLY A 399 -5.92 -33.91 5.45
#